data_AF-A0AAJ0XAR2-F1
#
_entry.id   AF-A0AAJ0XAR2-F1
#
_cell.length_a   1.000
_cell.length_b   1.000
_cell.length_c   1.000
_cell.angle_alpha   90.00
_cell.angle_beta   90.00
_cell.angle_gamma   90.00
#
_symmetry.space_group_name_H-M   'P 1'
#
loop_
_entity.id
_entity.type
_entity.pdbx_description
1 polymer ?
#
loop_
_entity_poly.entity_id
_entity_poly.type
_entity_poly.pdbx_seq_one_letter_code
_entity_poly.pdbx_strand_id
1 'polypeptide(L)'
;MSDHPHPTDRIEDFKPWRAWVADDAGSVFPTFAAFEWFVRKHHDRLVDSGQFIPRRGPAGSLAGPHLGAVVLEILRDEARRAAA
;
A
#
# COMPACT_ATOMS: atom_id res chain seq x y z
N MET A 1 0.62 2.30 -17.96
CA MET A 1 0.94 3.12 -16.78
C MET A 1 0.07 4.35 -16.86
N SER A 2 -1.11 4.29 -16.24
CA SER A 2 -1.99 5.47 -16.15
C SER A 2 -1.69 6.14 -14.82
N ASP A 3 -0.96 7.24 -14.92
CA ASP A 3 -0.73 8.21 -13.87
C ASP A 3 -2.07 8.91 -13.61
N HIS A 4 -2.80 8.49 -12.58
CA HIS A 4 -4.02 9.16 -12.13
C HIS A 4 -3.93 9.33 -10.61
N PRO A 5 -3.59 10.53 -10.09
CA PRO A 5 -4.12 10.91 -8.80
C PRO A 5 -5.64 10.81 -8.88
N HIS A 6 -6.25 9.98 -8.03
CA HIS A 6 -7.70 9.86 -7.97
C HIS A 6 -8.27 11.26 -7.63
N PRO A 7 -9.02 11.92 -8.53
CA PRO A 7 -9.45 13.33 -8.37
C PRO A 7 -10.41 13.57 -7.18
N THR A 8 -10.67 12.53 -6.39
CA THR A 8 -11.66 12.49 -5.32
C THR A 8 -11.06 12.07 -3.98
N ASP A 9 -9.78 11.70 -3.90
CA ASP A 9 -9.15 11.30 -2.64
C ASP A 9 -9.14 12.51 -1.69
N ARG A 10 -9.80 12.37 -0.54
CA ARG A 10 -9.81 13.42 0.48
C ARG A 10 -8.89 13.06 1.62
N ILE A 11 -8.37 14.07 2.31
CA ILE A 11 -7.46 13.87 3.45
C ILE A 11 -8.09 12.97 4.52
N GLU A 12 -9.41 13.04 4.70
CA GLU A 12 -10.13 12.24 5.70
C GLU A 12 -10.18 10.73 5.38
N ASP A 13 -9.95 10.35 4.12
CA ASP A 13 -9.91 8.95 3.68
C ASP A 13 -8.56 8.28 3.99
N PHE A 14 -7.54 9.08 4.34
CA PHE A 14 -6.23 8.57 4.72
C PHE A 14 -6.20 8.21 6.19
N LYS A 15 -5.77 6.98 6.48
CA LYS A 15 -5.57 6.51 7.85
C LYS A 15 -4.11 6.12 8.11
N PRO A 16 -3.66 6.10 9.37
CA PRO A 16 -2.35 5.57 9.71
C PRO A 16 -2.18 4.16 9.14
N TRP A 17 -1.05 3.89 8.48
CA TRP A 17 -0.84 2.59 7.81
C TRP A 17 -1.00 1.39 8.74
N ARG A 18 -0.64 1.56 10.02
CA ARG A 18 -0.82 0.54 11.06
C ARG A 18 -2.29 0.19 11.31
N ALA A 19 -3.18 1.19 11.28
CA ALA A 19 -4.61 0.97 11.40
C ALA A 19 -5.13 0.24 10.15
N TRP A 20 -4.71 0.67 8.96
CA TRP A 20 -5.04 -0.03 7.72
C TRP A 20 -4.61 -1.50 7.72
N VAL A 21 -3.41 -1.82 8.23
CA VAL A 21 -2.96 -3.22 8.32
C VAL A 21 -3.83 -4.05 9.25
N ALA A 22 -4.27 -3.48 10.36
CA ALA A 22 -5.14 -4.17 11.32
C ALA A 22 -6.55 -4.41 10.76
N ASP A 23 -7.09 -3.45 10.01
CA ASP A 23 -8.46 -3.49 9.47
C ASP A 23 -8.56 -4.37 8.21
N ASP A 24 -7.68 -4.14 7.23
CA ASP A 24 -7.90 -4.56 5.85
C ASP A 24 -6.86 -5.57 5.35
N ALA A 25 -5.60 -5.43 5.81
CA ALA A 25 -4.48 -6.14 5.21
C ALA A 25 -4.26 -7.57 5.76
N GLY A 26 -4.93 -7.93 6.86
CA GLY A 26 -4.77 -9.25 7.49
C GLY A 26 -5.19 -10.43 6.59
N SER A 27 -5.99 -10.17 5.55
CA SER A 27 -6.36 -11.15 4.54
C SER A 27 -5.23 -11.44 3.52
N VAL A 28 -4.31 -10.50 3.37
CA VAL A 28 -3.21 -10.56 2.38
C VAL A 28 -1.88 -10.88 3.04
N PHE A 29 -1.63 -10.31 4.22
CA PHE A 29 -0.38 -10.49 4.95
C PHE A 29 -0.63 -11.25 6.25
N PRO A 30 0.01 -12.43 6.43
CA PRO A 30 -0.20 -13.24 7.63
C PRO A 30 0.37 -12.59 8.89
N THR A 31 1.34 -11.68 8.74
CA THR A 31 1.96 -10.95 9.85
C THR A 31 2.28 -9.52 9.44
N PHE A 32 2.41 -8.66 10.45
CA PHE A 32 2.86 -7.29 10.27
C PHE A 32 4.25 -7.22 9.64
N ALA A 33 5.16 -8.14 10.02
CA ALA A 33 6.50 -8.22 9.45
C ALA A 33 6.47 -8.58 7.95
N ALA A 34 5.52 -9.41 7.50
CA ALA A 34 5.34 -9.70 6.08
C ALA A 34 4.89 -8.45 5.31
N PHE A 35 3.98 -7.67 5.88
CA PHE A 35 3.60 -6.38 5.31
C PHE A 35 4.77 -5.38 5.28
N GLU A 36 5.55 -5.25 6.36
CA GLU A 36 6.72 -4.36 6.39
C GLU A 36 7.76 -4.76 5.34
N TRP A 37 8.00 -6.06 5.18
CA TRP A 37 8.87 -6.56 4.12
C TRP A 37 8.32 -6.19 2.73
N PHE A 38 7.02 -6.36 2.50
CA PHE A 38 6.36 -6.01 1.25
C PHE A 38 6.50 -4.52 0.94
N VAL A 39 6.24 -3.65 1.92
CA VAL A 39 6.40 -2.20 1.78
C VAL A 39 7.84 -1.84 1.44
N ARG A 40 8.83 -2.45 2.10
CA ARG A 40 10.24 -2.21 1.80
C ARG A 40 10.62 -2.64 0.38
N LYS A 41 10.09 -3.78 -0.08
CA LYS A 41 10.40 -4.33 -1.41
C LYS A 41 9.74 -3.53 -2.54
N HIS A 42 8.54 -3.01 -2.32
CA HIS A 42 7.72 -2.33 -3.33
C HIS A 42 7.51 -0.85 -3.05
N HIS A 43 8.40 -0.25 -2.25
CA HIS A 43 8.28 1.11 -1.74
C HIS A 43 7.96 2.11 -2.84
N ASP A 44 8.74 2.14 -3.92
CA ASP A 44 8.58 3.13 -4.99
C ASP A 44 7.23 2.99 -5.68
N ARG A 45 6.80 1.76 -5.99
CA ARG A 45 5.47 1.50 -6.59
C ARG A 45 4.33 1.96 -5.67
N LEU A 46 4.49 1.77 -4.36
CA LEU A 46 3.50 2.19 -3.38
C LEU A 46 3.42 3.71 -3.27
N VAL A 47 4.58 4.39 -3.27
CA VAL A 47 4.65 5.87 -3.25
C VAL A 47 4.10 6.46 -4.55
N ASP A 48 4.51 5.92 -5.70
CA ASP A 48 4.09 6.37 -7.02
C ASP A 48 2.57 6.23 -7.21
N SER A 49 1.94 5.25 -6.55
CA SER A 49 0.48 5.10 -6.57
C SER A 49 -0.28 6.21 -5.82
N GLY A 50 0.42 7.00 -5.00
CA GLY A 50 -0.19 7.97 -4.08
C GLY A 50 -0.94 7.35 -2.89
N GLN A 51 -1.11 6.01 -2.86
CA GLN A 51 -1.85 5.32 -1.81
C GLN A 51 -0.99 4.97 -0.58
N PHE A 52 0.31 5.17 -0.65
CA PHE A 52 1.21 5.09 0.49
C PHE A 52 2.03 6.36 0.61
N ILE A 53 1.77 7.15 1.67
CA ILE A 53 2.46 8.41 1.89
C ILE A 53 3.47 8.22 3.03
N PRO A 54 4.78 8.12 2.74
CA PRO A 54 5.79 8.01 3.76
C PRO A 54 5.89 9.32 4.53
N ARG A 55 5.78 9.24 5.87
CA ARG A 55 5.98 10.39 6.76
C ARG A 55 7.12 10.10 7.72
N ARG A 56 7.87 11.13 8.07
CA ARG A 56 8.96 11.05 9.05
C ARG A 56 8.42 11.21 10.47
N GLY A 57 9.11 10.58 11.42
CA GLY A 57 8.81 10.72 12.85
C GLY A 57 7.71 9.78 13.36
N PRO A 58 7.25 10.01 14.60
CA PRO A 58 6.41 9.05 15.34
C PRO A 58 5.01 8.86 14.73
N ALA A 59 4.55 9.77 13.87
CA ALA A 59 3.25 9.69 13.23
C ALA A 59 3.12 8.53 12.23
N GLY A 60 4.25 7.99 11.72
CA GLY A 60 4.28 6.90 10.73
C GLY A 60 3.61 7.25 9.39
N SER A 61 3.74 6.37 8.40
CA SER A 61 3.15 6.56 7.05
C SER A 61 1.61 6.61 7.05
N LEU A 62 1.02 7.15 5.98
CA LEU A 62 -0.41 7.06 5.71
C LEU A 62 -0.71 6.03 4.63
N ALA A 63 -1.84 5.37 4.79
CA ALA A 63 -2.47 4.52 3.80
C ALA A 63 -3.69 5.25 3.23
N GLY A 64 -3.77 5.33 1.91
CA GLY A 64 -4.94 5.84 1.19
C GLY A 64 -6.04 4.77 1.05
N PRO A 65 -7.25 5.18 0.65
CA PRO A 65 -8.43 4.31 0.57
C PRO A 65 -8.28 3.16 -0.43
N HIS A 66 -7.39 3.30 -1.42
CA HIS A 66 -7.18 2.32 -2.49
C HIS A 66 -5.90 1.49 -2.34
N LEU A 67 -5.20 1.58 -1.19
CA LEU A 67 -3.94 0.86 -0.96
C LEU A 67 -4.08 -0.65 -1.17
N GLY A 68 -5.21 -1.25 -0.79
CA GLY A 68 -5.46 -2.68 -1.01
C GLY A 68 -5.47 -3.09 -2.48
N ALA A 69 -6.02 -2.24 -3.35
CA ALA A 69 -6.03 -2.50 -4.80
C ALA A 69 -4.61 -2.48 -5.37
N VAL A 70 -3.79 -1.50 -4.95
CA VAL A 70 -2.38 -1.38 -5.35
C VAL A 70 -1.58 -2.61 -4.90
N VAL A 71 -1.78 -3.06 -3.66
CA VAL A 71 -1.15 -4.28 -3.14
C VAL A 71 -1.51 -5.49 -3.99
N LEU A 72 -2.79 -5.69 -4.29
CA LEU A 72 -3.24 -6.81 -5.12
C LEU A 72 -2.68 -6.76 -6.54
N GLU A 73 -2.57 -5.57 -7.14
CA GLU A 73 -1.94 -5.38 -8.44
C GLU A 73 -0.47 -5.82 -8.42
N ILE A 74 0.29 -5.34 -7.43
CA ILE A 74 1.71 -5.70 -7.26
C ILE A 74 1.85 -7.23 -7.13
N LEU A 75 1.07 -7.87 -6.27
CA LEU A 75 1.14 -9.31 -6.05
C LEU A 75 0.78 -10.12 -7.31
N ARG A 76 -0.23 -9.68 -8.07
CA ARG A 76 -0.59 -10.30 -9.35
C ARG A 76 0.54 -10.19 -10.36
N ASP A 77 1.23 -9.06 -10.42
CA ASP A 77 2.39 -8.89 -11.30
C ASP A 77 3.56 -9.79 -10.90
N GLU A 78 3.84 -9.94 -9.61
CA GLU A 78 4.88 -10.86 -9.13
C GLU A 78 4.56 -12.31 -9.52
N ALA A 79 3.32 -12.75 -9.31
CA ALA A 79 2.87 -14.09 -9.66
C ALA A 79 3.03 -14.36 -11.17
N ARG A 80 2.67 -13.38 -12.03
CA ARG A 80 2.87 -13.49 -13.48
C ARG A 80 4.35 -13.61 -13.86
N ARG A 81 5.23 -12.84 -13.21
CA ARG A 81 6.68 -12.88 -13.46
C ARG A 81 7.31 -14.18 -13.00
N ALA A 82 6.82 -14.77 -11.91
CA ALA A 82 7.33 -16.04 -11.42
C ALA A 82 6.88 -17.25 -12.26
N ALA A 83 5.79 -17.10 -13.02
CA ALA A 83 5.25 -18.13 -13.90
C ALA A 83 5.82 -18.07 -15.34
N ALA A 84 6.62 -17.05 -15.65
CA ALA A 84 7.28 -16.84 -16.95
C ALA A 84 8.74 -17.32 -16.88
#